data_AF-A0A7V7FPY3-F1
#
_entry.id   AF-A0A7V7FPY3-F1
#
_cell.length_a   1.000
_cell.length_b   1.000
_cell.length_c   1.000
_cell.angle_alpha   90.00
_cell.angle_beta   90.00
_cell.angle_gamma   90.00
#
_symmetry.space_group_name_H-M   'P 1'
#
loop_
_entity.id
_entity.type
_entity.pdbx_description
1 polymer ?
#
loop_
_entity_poly.entity_id
_entity_poly.type
_entity_poly.pdbx_seq_one_letter_code
_entity_poly.pdbx_strand_id
1 'polypeptide(L)'
;MRVVRDHIDLTARLEAGAPLDAGIMVTFVALAFDLSLPPVDTAPVPEITVTLDNVSRDIIRHLDAAVTTQDKIEITYRPYLSTDLEGPQMDPPITLILTEVEADALQVTGRARMLDIGNKAFPGETYTAKRFPGLAR
;
A
#
# COMPACT_ATOMS: atom_id res chain seq x y z
N MET A 1 0.26 -11.88 0.98
CA MET A 1 -0.43 -11.70 2.27
C MET A 1 -1.26 -10.43 2.23
N ARG A 2 -2.44 -10.38 2.87
CA ARG A 2 -3.32 -9.20 2.93
C ARG A 2 -3.44 -8.74 4.38
N VAL A 3 -3.07 -7.50 4.66
CA VAL A 3 -3.10 -6.94 6.02
C VAL A 3 -3.83 -5.61 6.09
N VAL A 4 -4.42 -5.32 7.24
CA VAL A 4 -5.09 -4.06 7.54
C VAL A 4 -4.50 -3.44 8.80
N ARG A 5 -4.34 -2.11 8.78
CA ARG A 5 -3.92 -1.32 9.94
C ARG A 5 -5.15 -1.09 10.84
N ASP A 6 -5.61 -2.15 11.47
CA ASP A 6 -6.73 -2.11 12.42
C ASP A 6 -6.49 -3.15 13.52
N HIS A 7 -7.26 -3.08 14.61
CA HIS A 7 -7.24 -4.05 15.70
C HIS A 7 -8.08 -5.30 15.40
N ILE A 8 -8.89 -5.28 14.34
CA ILE A 8 -9.75 -6.37 13.91
C ILE A 8 -9.56 -6.67 12.42
N ASP A 9 -9.74 -7.94 12.05
CA ASP A 9 -9.68 -8.34 10.65
C ASP A 9 -10.77 -7.60 9.84
N LEU A 10 -10.39 -7.10 8.67
CA LEU A 10 -11.29 -6.37 7.79
C LEU A 10 -11.68 -7.25 6.61
N THR A 11 -12.98 -7.44 6.37
CA THR A 11 -13.45 -8.04 5.13
C THR A 11 -13.90 -6.93 4.19
N ALA A 12 -13.20 -6.78 3.06
CA ALA A 12 -13.49 -5.74 2.07
C ALA A 12 -13.38 -6.29 0.65
N ARG A 13 -14.06 -5.63 -0.29
CA ARG A 13 -14.08 -6.03 -1.69
C ARG A 13 -12.87 -5.48 -2.43
N LEU A 14 -12.22 -6.32 -3.23
CA LEU A 14 -11.14 -5.89 -4.12
C LEU A 14 -11.68 -5.25 -5.39
N GLU A 15 -10.89 -4.33 -5.96
CA GLU A 15 -11.16 -3.74 -7.27
C GLU A 15 -11.21 -4.81 -8.38
N ALA A 16 -11.93 -4.51 -9.46
CA ALA A 16 -12.04 -5.43 -10.61
C ALA A 16 -10.70 -5.66 -11.33
N GLY A 17 -9.72 -4.78 -11.14
CA GLY A 17 -8.37 -4.90 -11.68
C GLY A 17 -7.35 -5.58 -10.77
N ALA A 18 -7.76 -6.13 -9.62
CA ALA A 18 -6.83 -6.72 -8.68
C ALA A 18 -6.11 -7.94 -9.31
N PRO A 19 -4.78 -8.10 -9.16
CA PRO A 19 -4.04 -9.22 -9.74
C PRO A 19 -4.52 -10.60 -9.27
N LEU A 20 -5.09 -10.64 -8.06
CA LEU A 20 -5.61 -11.83 -7.39
C LEU A 20 -6.96 -11.48 -6.77
N ASP A 21 -7.95 -12.36 -6.94
CA ASP A 21 -9.28 -12.24 -6.34
C ASP A 21 -10.02 -10.94 -6.72
N ALA A 22 -9.93 -10.54 -7.98
CA ALA A 22 -10.60 -9.35 -8.50
C ALA A 22 -12.12 -9.37 -8.24
N GLY A 23 -12.64 -8.26 -7.70
CA GLY A 23 -14.08 -8.05 -7.52
C GLY A 23 -14.75 -8.91 -6.45
N ILE A 24 -14.00 -9.69 -5.65
CA ILE A 24 -14.55 -10.50 -4.54
C ILE A 24 -14.18 -9.93 -3.17
N MET A 25 -14.97 -10.33 -2.16
CA MET A 25 -14.70 -10.01 -0.76
C MET A 25 -13.55 -10.86 -0.24
N VAL A 26 -12.54 -10.20 0.34
CA VAL A 26 -11.36 -10.86 0.90
C VAL A 26 -11.13 -10.38 2.32
N THR A 27 -10.58 -11.26 3.16
CA THR A 27 -10.22 -10.91 4.54
C THR A 27 -8.77 -10.40 4.58
N PHE A 28 -8.62 -9.20 5.14
CA PHE A 28 -7.35 -8.59 5.51
C PHE A 28 -7.11 -8.85 6.99
N VAL A 29 -5.97 -9.45 7.30
CA VAL A 29 -5.60 -9.77 8.68
C VAL A 29 -5.16 -8.51 9.41
N ALA A 30 -5.69 -8.28 10.61
CA ALA A 30 -5.25 -7.19 11.48
C ALA A 30 -3.76 -7.34 11.79
N LEU A 31 -2.99 -6.30 11.44
CA LEU A 31 -1.58 -6.24 11.77
C LEU A 31 -1.23 -4.83 12.23
N ALA A 32 -0.47 -4.75 13.32
CA ALA A 32 0.13 -3.51 13.77
C ALA A 32 1.25 -3.13 12.79
N PHE A 33 0.93 -2.24 11.85
CA PHE A 33 1.93 -1.62 11.00
C PHE A 33 1.72 -0.12 10.90
N ASP A 34 2.82 0.61 10.80
CA ASP A 34 2.84 2.02 10.51
C ASP A 34 3.26 2.25 9.05
N LEU A 35 2.63 3.24 8.43
CA LEU A 35 2.95 3.68 7.08
C LEU A 35 3.32 5.16 7.15
N SER A 36 4.59 5.45 6.94
CA SER A 36 5.10 6.80 6.81
C SER A 36 5.12 7.19 5.33
N LEU A 37 4.22 8.11 4.97
CA LEU A 37 4.22 8.72 3.64
C LEU A 37 5.37 9.74 3.56
N PRO A 38 6.06 9.85 2.42
CA PRO A 38 7.14 10.82 2.26
C PRO A 38 6.61 12.24 2.44
N PRO A 39 7.44 13.17 2.96
CA PRO A 39 7.11 14.59 2.93
C PRO A 39 6.86 15.02 1.48
N VAL A 40 5.86 15.87 1.27
CA VAL A 40 5.42 16.36 -0.05
C VAL A 40 6.44 17.34 -0.69
N ASP A 41 7.67 17.35 -0.19
CA ASP A 41 8.68 18.34 -0.53
C ASP A 41 9.65 17.77 -1.57
N THR A 42 9.44 18.17 -2.83
CA THR A 42 10.39 18.24 -3.97
C THR A 42 11.32 17.04 -4.30
N ALA A 43 11.28 15.92 -3.60
CA ALA A 43 12.08 14.74 -3.91
C ALA A 43 11.54 14.06 -5.20
N PRO A 44 12.42 13.70 -6.15
CA PRO A 44 12.00 13.18 -7.46
C PRO A 44 11.34 11.79 -7.42
N VAL A 45 11.38 11.08 -6.28
CA VAL A 45 10.70 9.79 -6.10
C VAL A 45 10.12 9.72 -4.68
N PRO A 46 8.78 9.58 -4.53
CA PRO A 46 8.17 9.36 -3.23
C PRO A 46 8.56 7.96 -2.73
N GLU A 47 9.25 7.94 -1.59
CA GLU A 47 9.60 6.72 -0.86
C GLU A 47 8.70 6.60 0.36
N ILE A 48 8.03 5.46 0.52
CA ILE A 48 7.27 5.16 1.72
C ILE A 48 8.10 4.26 2.63
N THR A 49 7.96 4.47 3.94
CA THR A 49 8.47 3.52 4.94
C THR A 49 7.29 2.79 5.56
N VAL A 50 7.34 1.46 5.55
CA VAL A 50 6.36 0.59 6.21
C VAL A 50 7.07 -0.09 7.37
N THR A 51 6.57 0.11 8.58
CA THR A 51 7.09 -0.54 9.78
C THR A 51 6.05 -1.52 10.28
N LEU A 52 6.40 -2.79 10.45
CA LEU A 52 5.54 -3.85 10.94
C LEU A 52 6.04 -4.24 12.34
N ASP A 53 5.23 -4.01 13.36
CA ASP A 53 5.55 -4.35 14.75
C ASP A 53 4.89 -5.69 15.11
N ASN A 54 5.58 -6.50 15.92
CA ASN A 54 5.08 -7.82 16.34
C ASN A 54 4.81 -8.78 15.16
N VAL A 55 5.71 -8.77 14.17
CA VAL A 55 5.63 -9.68 13.04
C VAL A 55 5.66 -11.14 13.49
N SER A 56 4.65 -11.91 13.09
CA SER A 56 4.68 -13.36 13.27
C SER A 56 5.80 -13.98 12.46
N ARG A 57 6.37 -15.10 12.94
CA ARG A 57 7.44 -15.85 12.24
C ARG A 57 7.10 -16.16 10.79
N ASP A 58 5.82 -16.30 10.44
CA ASP A 58 5.38 -16.51 9.08
C ASP A 58 5.72 -15.34 8.15
N ILE A 59 5.59 -14.08 8.59
CA ILE A 59 5.91 -12.90 7.79
C ILE A 59 7.41 -12.87 7.46
N ILE A 60 8.24 -13.12 8.48
CA ILE A 60 9.70 -13.18 8.34
C ILE A 60 10.08 -14.26 7.31
N ARG A 61 9.46 -15.44 7.37
CA ARG A 61 9.72 -16.52 6.40
C ARG A 61 9.37 -16.14 4.97
N HIS A 62 8.29 -15.39 4.75
CA HIS A 62 7.92 -14.91 3.42
C HIS A 62 8.88 -13.84 2.91
N LEU A 63 9.35 -12.95 3.80
CA LEU A 63 10.37 -11.94 3.47
C LEU A 63 11.71 -12.60 3.15
N ASP A 64 12.18 -13.53 3.97
CA ASP A 64 13.43 -14.28 3.74
C ASP A 64 13.39 -15.08 2.44
N ALA A 65 12.25 -15.72 2.14
CA ALA A 65 12.06 -16.42 0.88
C ALA A 65 12.17 -15.45 -0.31
N ALA A 66 11.52 -14.29 -0.24
CA ALA A 66 11.57 -13.30 -1.31
C ALA A 66 12.97 -12.70 -1.51
N VAL A 67 13.70 -12.43 -0.42
CA VAL A 67 15.11 -12.00 -0.47
C VAL A 67 15.98 -13.06 -1.15
N THR A 68 15.73 -14.35 -0.86
CA THR A 68 16.49 -15.46 -1.45
C THR A 68 16.19 -15.62 -2.95
N THR A 69 14.96 -15.35 -3.39
CA THR A 69 14.52 -15.55 -4.78
C THR A 69 14.83 -14.35 -5.69
N GLN A 70 15.33 -13.22 -5.17
CA GLN A 70 15.48 -11.94 -5.91
C GLN A 70 14.16 -11.41 -6.52
N ASP A 71 13.02 -11.97 -6.11
CA ASP A 71 11.73 -11.52 -6.59
C ASP A 71 11.37 -10.18 -5.96
N LYS A 72 10.91 -9.25 -6.80
CA LYS A 72 10.46 -7.94 -6.36
C LYS A 72 9.20 -8.11 -5.51
N ILE A 73 9.23 -7.66 -4.26
CA ILE A 73 8.04 -7.64 -3.42
C ILE A 73 7.22 -6.41 -3.77
N GLU A 74 6.02 -6.63 -4.30
CA GLU A 74 5.06 -5.58 -4.62
C GLU A 74 4.12 -5.35 -3.42
N ILE A 75 3.94 -4.08 -3.06
CA ILE A 75 3.04 -3.61 -2.02
C ILE A 75 2.00 -2.72 -2.66
N THR A 76 0.73 -3.10 -2.56
CA THR A 76 -0.37 -2.29 -3.08
C THR A 76 -1.17 -1.67 -1.93
N TYR A 77 -1.18 -0.34 -1.87
CA TYR A 77 -1.92 0.42 -0.88
C TYR A 77 -3.35 0.71 -1.33
N ARG A 78 -4.33 0.32 -0.50
CA ARG A 78 -5.77 0.46 -0.76
C ARG A 78 -6.46 1.14 0.41
N PRO A 79 -6.79 2.44 0.33
CA PRO A 79 -7.59 3.10 1.33
C PRO A 79 -9.07 2.72 1.17
N TYR A 80 -9.66 2.18 2.22
CA TYR A 80 -11.10 1.93 2.33
C TYR A 80 -11.73 2.95 3.28
N LEU A 81 -13.00 3.30 3.07
CA LEU A 81 -13.76 4.05 4.07
C LEU A 81 -14.42 3.05 5.02
N SER A 82 -14.46 3.38 6.31
CA SER A 82 -15.19 2.54 7.27
C SER A 82 -16.69 2.40 6.93
N THR A 83 -17.24 3.32 6.15
CA THR A 83 -18.63 3.31 5.67
C THR A 83 -18.82 2.60 4.33
N ASP A 84 -17.74 2.38 3.56
CA ASP A 84 -17.79 1.79 2.22
C ASP A 84 -16.61 0.83 2.02
N LEU A 85 -16.95 -0.46 2.08
CA LEU A 85 -16.05 -1.59 1.88
C LEU A 85 -16.32 -2.29 0.54
N GLU A 86 -17.19 -1.72 -0.31
CA GLU A 86 -17.51 -2.27 -1.64
C GLU A 86 -16.43 -1.98 -2.68
N GLY A 87 -15.52 -1.05 -2.39
CA GLY A 87 -14.32 -0.82 -3.20
C GLY A 87 -13.33 0.14 -2.55
N PRO A 88 -12.06 0.12 -2.99
CA PRO A 88 -11.08 1.09 -2.54
C PRO A 88 -11.47 2.49 -3.05
N GLN A 89 -11.22 3.52 -2.23
CA GLN A 89 -11.44 4.92 -2.64
C GLN A 89 -10.44 5.41 -3.68
N MET A 90 -9.35 4.65 -3.86
CA MET A 90 -8.31 4.94 -4.81
C MET A 90 -8.30 3.85 -5.88
N ASP A 91 -8.86 4.18 -7.05
CA ASP A 91 -8.94 3.32 -8.21
C ASP A 91 -8.30 4.03 -9.43
N PRO A 92 -7.16 3.55 -9.97
CA PRO A 92 -6.43 2.34 -9.58
C PRO A 92 -5.60 2.53 -8.30
N PRO A 93 -5.43 1.48 -7.48
CA PRO A 93 -4.63 1.57 -6.27
C PRO A 93 -3.14 1.77 -6.57
N ILE A 94 -2.40 2.31 -5.59
CA ILE A 94 -0.97 2.60 -5.73
C ILE A 94 -0.19 1.33 -5.44
N THR A 95 0.62 0.89 -6.40
CA THR A 95 1.57 -0.21 -6.24
C THR A 95 2.98 0.32 -6.10
N LEU A 96 3.69 -0.20 -5.11
CA LEU A 96 5.02 0.20 -4.67
C LEU A 96 5.88 -1.06 -4.65
N ILE A 97 7.17 -0.93 -4.95
CA ILE A 97 8.10 -2.04 -4.89
C ILE A 97 9.00 -1.85 -3.68
N LEU A 98 9.05 -2.87 -2.84
CA LEU A 98 9.91 -2.91 -1.68
C LEU A 98 11.36 -3.01 -2.16
N THR A 99 12.15 -2.00 -1.84
CA THR A 99 13.56 -1.89 -2.26
C THR A 99 14.51 -2.34 -1.15
N GLU A 100 14.16 -2.06 0.10
CA GLU A 100 14.98 -2.40 1.26
C GLU A 100 14.09 -2.97 2.36
N VAL A 101 14.59 -3.98 3.07
CA VAL A 101 13.94 -4.58 4.24
C VAL A 101 14.99 -4.78 5.31
N GLU A 102 14.70 -4.25 6.49
CA GLU A 102 15.44 -4.50 7.71
C GLU A 102 14.51 -5.24 8.66
N ALA A 103 14.91 -6.44 9.10
CA ALA A 103 14.14 -7.26 10.02
C ALA A 103 14.93 -7.49 11.31
N ASP A 104 14.30 -7.18 12.44
CA ASP A 104 14.72 -7.55 13.79
C ASP A 104 13.72 -8.56 14.38
N ALA A 105 14.05 -9.20 15.49
CA ALA A 105 13.26 -10.24 16.13
C ALA A 105 11.82 -9.81 16.51
N LEU A 106 11.58 -8.50 16.63
CA LEU A 106 10.28 -7.93 17.05
C LEU A 106 9.68 -6.94 16.06
N GLN A 107 10.45 -6.45 15.09
CA GLN A 107 10.04 -5.36 14.20
C GLN A 107 10.66 -5.55 12.81
N VAL A 108 9.89 -5.28 11.77
CA VAL A 108 10.37 -5.26 10.39
C VAL A 108 10.12 -3.87 9.81
N THR A 109 11.16 -3.23 9.30
CA THR A 109 11.08 -1.95 8.62
C THR A 109 11.40 -2.16 7.14
N GLY A 110 10.45 -1.84 6.28
CA GLY A 110 10.59 -1.92 4.83
C GLY A 110 10.50 -0.55 4.17
N ARG A 111 11.37 -0.27 3.20
CA ARG A 111 11.26 0.91 2.32
C ARG A 111 10.73 0.47 0.97
N ALA A 112 9.65 1.11 0.53
CA ALA A 112 9.08 0.85 -0.78
C ALA A 112 9.01 2.12 -1.62
N ARG A 113 9.28 1.97 -2.91
CA ARG A 113 9.39 3.06 -3.88
C ARG A 113 8.44 2.81 -5.03
N MET A 114 7.94 3.89 -5.62
CA MET A 114 7.12 3.79 -6.83
C MET A 114 8.05 3.49 -8.03
N LEU A 115 7.90 2.32 -8.65
CA LEU A 115 8.80 1.89 -9.74
C LEU A 115 8.63 2.72 -11.03
N ASP A 116 7.47 3.37 -11.20
CA ASP A 116 6.99 3.77 -12.53
C ASP A 116 6.78 5.28 -12.70
N ILE A 117 7.77 6.09 -12.31
CA ILE A 117 7.83 7.51 -12.72
C ILE A 117 8.42 7.65 -14.13
N GLY A 118 9.18 6.65 -14.61
CA GLY A 118 9.83 6.69 -15.92
C GLY A 118 8.93 6.36 -17.11
N ASN A 119 7.85 5.60 -16.92
CA ASN A 119 7.03 5.08 -18.02
C ASN A 119 5.52 5.31 -17.89
N LYS A 120 5.04 5.86 -16.75
CA LYS A 120 3.74 6.55 -16.71
C LYS A 120 3.92 8.01 -17.10
N ALA A 121 3.51 8.32 -18.33
CA ALA A 121 3.31 9.68 -18.78
C ALA A 121 2.43 10.45 -17.77
N PHE A 122 3.07 11.39 -17.10
CA PHE A 122 2.45 12.57 -16.51
C PHE A 122 1.53 13.23 -17.57
N PRO A 123 0.28 13.66 -17.28
CA PRO A 123 -0.36 13.93 -15.99
C PRO A 123 -1.65 13.10 -15.74
N GLY A 124 -1.87 12.67 -14.50
CA GLY A 124 -2.99 11.78 -14.16
C GLY A 124 -4.03 12.34 -13.20
N GLU A 125 -4.18 13.67 -13.09
CA GLU A 125 -5.43 14.40 -12.77
C GLU A 125 -5.11 15.84 -12.33
N THR A 126 -5.51 16.81 -13.15
CA THR A 126 -5.47 18.22 -12.78
C THR A 126 -6.63 18.50 -11.83
N TYR A 127 -6.34 18.73 -10.55
CA TYR A 127 -7.29 19.32 -9.60
C TYR A 127 -7.77 20.66 -10.14
N THR A 128 -8.94 20.68 -10.78
CA THR A 128 -9.57 21.91 -11.26
C THR A 128 -10.76 22.22 -10.38
N ALA A 129 -10.83 23.46 -9.91
CA ALA A 129 -11.90 24.03 -9.08
C ALA A 129 -13.32 23.92 -9.70
N LYS A 130 -13.45 23.39 -10.92
CA LYS A 130 -14.73 23.05 -11.55
C LYS A 130 -15.44 21.84 -10.90
N ARG A 131 -14.72 20.94 -10.21
CA ARG A 131 -15.30 19.71 -9.63
C ARG A 131 -15.60 19.79 -8.13
N PHE A 132 -15.08 20.82 -7.44
CA PHE A 132 -15.30 21.06 -6.02
C PHE A 132 -15.67 22.55 -5.78
N PRO A 133 -16.94 22.94 -5.91
CA PRO A 133 -17.37 24.33 -5.70
C PRO A 133 -17.25 24.82 -4.24
N GLY A 134 -16.80 23.99 -3.31
CA GLY A 134 -16.60 24.34 -1.89
C GLY A 134 -15.25 24.99 -1.54
N LEU A 135 -14.36 25.19 -2.52
CA LEU A 135 -13.02 25.77 -2.31
C LEU A 135 -12.94 27.28 -2.56
N ALA A 136 -14.08 27.94 -2.79
CA ALA A 136 -14.16 29.40 -2.87
C ALA A 136 -14.95 29.92 -1.66
N ARG A 137 -14.22 30.49 -0.70
CA ARG A 137 -14.71 31.66 0.04
C ARG A 137 -13.75 32.79 -0.22
#